data_AF-A0A1F8P060-F1
#
_entry.id   AF-A0A1F8P060-F1
#
_cell.length_a   1.000
_cell.length_b   1.000
_cell.length_c   1.000
_cell.angle_alpha   90.00
_cell.angle_beta   90.00
_cell.angle_gamma   90.00
#
_symmetry.space_group_name_H-M   'P 1'
#
loop_
_entity.id
_entity.type
_entity.pdbx_description
1 polymer ?
#
loop_
_entity_poly.entity_id
_entity_poly.type
_entity_poly.pdbx_seq_one_letter_code
_entity_poly.pdbx_strand_id
1 'polypeptide(L)'
;MSKSSQKPPVGGHVQIQLPGTLEPIYANFALITNSPSEIVIDLAQILPRTSQALIKARVIMTPTNAKALYQALEGHLKKYEEKYGEIRLPQNPTLADELFRSLSSSQDPGEE
;
A
#
# COMPACT_ATOMS: atom_id res chain seq x y z
N MET A 1 53.84 -7.34 0.70
CA MET A 1 52.85 -6.32 0.28
C MET A 1 51.52 -6.67 0.95
N SER A 2 51.19 -5.99 2.05
CA SER A 2 50.01 -6.27 2.86
C SER A 2 48.77 -5.65 2.23
N LYS A 3 47.78 -6.48 1.87
CA LYS A 3 46.48 -6.03 1.35
C LYS A 3 45.71 -5.34 2.47
N SER A 4 45.48 -4.04 2.32
CA SER A 4 44.56 -3.27 3.17
C SER A 4 43.13 -3.73 2.93
N SER A 5 42.47 -4.27 3.96
CA SER A 5 41.03 -4.55 3.93
C SER A 5 40.27 -3.25 4.16
N GLN A 6 39.71 -2.67 3.10
CA GLN A 6 38.74 -1.59 3.22
C GLN A 6 37.40 -2.17 3.69
N LYS A 7 36.97 -1.74 4.87
CA LYS A 7 35.65 -2.02 5.44
C LYS A 7 34.59 -1.32 4.56
N PRO A 8 33.48 -1.99 4.18
CA PRO A 8 32.45 -1.37 3.35
C PRO A 8 31.88 -0.12 4.03
N PRO A 9 31.49 0.92 3.26
CA PRO A 9 30.96 2.15 3.82
C PRO A 9 29.67 1.84 4.58
N VAL A 10 29.69 2.09 5.89
CA VAL A 10 28.51 1.99 6.75
C VAL A 10 27.56 3.09 6.31
N GLY A 11 26.51 2.72 5.57
CA GLY A 11 25.41 3.62 5.26
C GLY A 11 24.87 4.22 6.55
N GLY A 12 24.85 5.55 6.63
CA GLY A 12 24.50 6.27 7.85
C GLY A 12 23.16 5.83 8.42
N HIS A 13 23.12 5.57 9.73
CA HIS A 13 21.88 5.35 10.45
C HIS A 13 21.06 6.65 10.43
N VAL A 14 20.04 6.71 9.58
CA VAL A 14 19.05 7.79 9.61
C VAL A 14 18.32 7.68 10.94
N GLN A 15 18.49 8.68 11.81
CA GLN A 15 17.68 8.78 13.03
C GLN A 15 16.26 9.14 12.63
N ILE A 16 15.34 8.21 12.83
CA ILE A 16 13.91 8.43 12.56
C ILE A 16 13.32 9.13 13.79
N GLN A 17 12.80 10.35 13.61
CA GLN A 17 12.02 11.04 14.62
C GLN A 17 10.54 10.80 14.36
N LEU A 18 9.82 10.32 15.37
CA LEU A 18 8.39 10.14 15.33
C LEU A 18 7.74 11.29 16.13
N PRO A 19 7.06 12.26 15.50
CA PRO A 19 6.40 13.34 16.22
C PRO A 19 5.32 12.78 17.15
N GLY A 20 5.22 13.28 18.38
CA GLY A 20 4.17 12.86 19.33
C GLY A 20 2.75 13.26 18.89
N THR A 21 2.64 14.20 17.95
CA THR A 21 1.37 14.65 17.34
C THR A 21 1.02 13.89 16.07
N LEU A 22 1.80 12.87 15.68
CA LEU A 22 1.53 12.10 14.47
C LEU A 22 0.32 11.19 14.70
N GLU A 23 -0.80 11.54 14.09
CA GLU A 23 -1.99 10.70 14.11
C GLU A 23 -1.84 9.55 13.10
N PRO A 24 -2.06 8.29 13.51
CA PRO A 24 -2.03 7.17 12.59
C PRO A 24 -3.21 7.22 11.63
N ILE A 25 -2.97 6.86 10.37
CA ILE A 25 -3.99 6.81 9.33
C ILE A 25 -4.34 5.36 9.06
N TYR A 26 -5.61 5.00 9.30
CA TYR A 26 -6.16 3.73 8.83
C TYR A 26 -6.53 3.83 7.35
N ALA A 27 -6.13 2.84 6.56
CA ALA A 27 -6.52 2.69 5.16
C ALA A 27 -6.83 1.22 4.86
N ASN A 28 -7.90 0.99 4.11
CA ASN A 28 -8.31 -0.34 3.63
C ASN A 28 -8.32 -0.42 2.09
N PHE A 29 -7.92 0.66 1.42
CA PHE A 29 -7.78 0.74 -0.02
C PHE A 29 -6.57 1.59 -0.38
N ALA A 30 -5.88 1.22 -1.46
CA ALA A 30 -4.78 1.99 -2.02
C ALA A 30 -4.94 2.09 -3.54
N LEU A 31 -4.87 3.30 -4.08
CA LEU A 31 -4.75 3.55 -5.51
C LEU A 31 -3.31 3.95 -5.83
N ILE A 32 -2.70 3.24 -6.78
CA ILE A 32 -1.34 3.53 -7.22
C ILE A 32 -1.39 4.03 -8.65
N THR A 33 -0.79 5.20 -8.89
CA THR A 33 -0.57 5.75 -10.23
C THR A 33 0.91 6.07 -10.41
N ASN A 34 1.37 6.10 -11.65
CA ASN A 34 2.78 6.29 -11.93
C ASN A 34 3.04 7.10 -13.20
N SER A 35 4.19 7.77 -13.19
CA SER A 35 4.86 8.39 -14.32
C SER A 35 6.32 7.92 -14.36
N PRO A 36 7.12 8.28 -15.37
CA PRO A 36 8.55 7.98 -15.35
C PRO A 36 9.31 8.62 -14.17
N SER A 37 8.81 9.73 -13.62
CA SER A 37 9.50 10.49 -12.56
C SER A 37 8.98 10.17 -11.16
N GLU A 38 7.72 9.76 -11.03
CA GLU A 38 7.03 9.65 -9.74
C GLU A 38 6.05 8.47 -9.69
N ILE A 39 5.97 7.85 -8.53
CA ILE A 39 4.94 6.92 -8.08
C ILE A 39 4.08 7.65 -7.04
N VAL A 40 2.77 7.67 -7.24
CA VAL A 40 1.80 8.27 -6.31
C VAL A 40 0.97 7.14 -5.70
N ILE A 41 0.95 7.08 -4.37
CA ILE A 41 0.17 6.13 -3.57
C ILE A 41 -0.87 6.91 -2.79
N ASP A 42 -2.13 6.73 -3.16
CA ASP A 42 -3.29 7.29 -2.47
C ASP A 42 -3.90 6.25 -1.54
N LEU A 43 -3.75 6.47 -0.23
CA LEU A 43 -4.32 5.63 0.82
C LEU A 43 -5.71 6.15 1.18
N ALA A 44 -6.72 5.29 1.04
CA ALA A 44 -8.11 5.66 1.18
C ALA A 44 -8.88 4.75 2.15
N GLN A 45 -10.03 5.27 2.56
CA GLN A 45 -11.05 4.54 3.31
C GLN A 45 -12.28 4.34 2.44
N ILE A 46 -12.69 3.09 2.27
CA ILE A 46 -13.98 2.71 1.71
C ILE A 46 -14.84 2.19 2.87
N LEU A 47 -15.95 2.88 3.14
CA LEU A 47 -16.89 2.51 4.20
C LEU A 47 -18.08 1.74 3.62
N PRO A 48 -18.61 0.72 4.33
CA PRO A 48 -19.86 0.09 3.93
C PRO A 48 -20.97 1.13 3.78
N ARG A 49 -21.83 0.97 2.77
CA ARG A 49 -22.97 1.87 2.43
C ARG A 49 -22.59 3.23 1.84
N THR A 50 -21.31 3.51 1.61
CA THR A 50 -20.86 4.68 0.85
C THR A 50 -20.14 4.22 -0.40
N SER A 51 -20.53 4.74 -1.56
CA SER A 51 -19.89 4.44 -2.86
C SER A 51 -18.66 5.32 -3.14
N GLN A 52 -18.15 6.02 -2.12
CA GLN A 52 -17.06 6.99 -2.23
C GLN A 52 -15.87 6.56 -1.38
N ALA A 53 -14.70 6.46 -2.01
CA ALA A 53 -13.44 6.34 -1.30
C ALA A 53 -12.99 7.73 -0.83
N LEU A 54 -12.66 7.87 0.46
CA LEU A 54 -12.07 9.10 0.99
C LEU A 54 -10.54 8.94 1.09
N ILE A 55 -9.79 9.75 0.33
CA ILE A 55 -8.32 9.78 0.46
C ILE A 55 -7.95 10.36 1.83
N LYS A 56 -7.15 9.61 2.58
CA LYS A 56 -6.66 9.99 3.91
C LYS A 56 -5.20 10.43 3.88
N ALA A 57 -4.40 9.84 3.00
CA ALA A 57 -3.01 10.24 2.76
C ALA A 57 -2.64 10.05 1.30
N ARG A 58 -1.76 10.93 0.81
CA ARG A 58 -1.08 10.78 -0.48
C ARG A 58 0.42 10.76 -0.23
N VAL A 59 1.09 9.71 -0.70
CA VAL A 59 2.55 9.58 -0.66
C VAL A 59 3.06 9.62 -2.09
N ILE A 60 4.03 10.50 -2.36
CA ILE A 60 4.66 10.65 -3.68
C ILE A 60 6.13 10.27 -3.52
N MET A 61 6.61 9.38 -4.39
CA MET A 61 7.96 8.81 -4.31
C MET A 61 8.56 8.67 -5.70
N THR A 62 9.88 8.87 -5.80
CA THR A 62 10.61 8.44 -7.00
C THR A 62 10.48 6.92 -7.18
N PRO A 63 10.57 6.40 -8.43
CA PRO A 63 10.51 4.96 -8.69
C PRO A 63 11.52 4.13 -7.88
N THR A 64 12.72 4.66 -7.66
CA THR A 64 13.76 4.00 -6.84
C THR A 64 13.32 3.84 -5.38
N ASN A 65 12.77 4.89 -4.78
CA ASN A 65 12.32 4.84 -3.39
C ASN A 65 11.09 3.94 -3.23
N ALA A 66 10.17 3.97 -4.19
CA ALA A 66 9.01 3.07 -4.20
C ALA A 66 9.43 1.60 -4.31
N LYS A 67 10.44 1.28 -5.14
CA LYS A 67 10.97 -0.08 -5.26
C LYS A 67 11.63 -0.55 -3.96
N ALA A 68 12.38 0.31 -3.29
CA ALA A 68 12.98 0.01 -1.99
C ALA A 68 11.90 -0.25 -0.92
N LEU A 69 10.83 0.56 -0.89
CA LEU A 69 9.67 0.36 -0.02
C LEU A 69 9.01 -1.01 -0.26
N TYR A 70 8.76 -1.36 -1.53
CA TYR A 70 8.16 -2.66 -1.89
C TYR A 70 9.00 -3.83 -1.36
N GLN A 71 10.32 -3.83 -1.58
CA GLN A 71 11.19 -4.91 -1.13
C GLN A 71 11.23 -5.03 0.40
N ALA A 72 11.26 -3.89 1.10
CA ALA A 72 11.19 -3.88 2.55
C ALA A 72 9.85 -4.39 3.08
N LEU A 73 8.74 -4.02 2.43
CA LEU A 73 7.40 -4.47 2.80
C LEU A 73 7.22 -5.98 2.55
N GLU A 74 7.61 -6.46 1.38
CA GLU A 74 7.59 -7.88 1.00
C GLU A 74 8.35 -8.74 2.04
N GLY A 75 9.55 -8.31 2.42
CA GLY A 75 10.34 -8.99 3.46
C GLY A 75 9.67 -9.00 4.84
N HIS A 76 8.94 -7.94 5.21
CA HIS A 76 8.19 -7.89 6.47
C HIS A 76 6.94 -8.78 6.44
N LEU A 77 6.18 -8.76 5.33
CA LEU A 77 5.00 -9.61 5.16
C LEU A 77 5.38 -11.09 5.21
N LYS A 78 6.45 -11.49 4.53
CA LYS A 78 6.94 -12.87 4.58
C LYS A 78 7.24 -13.32 6.01
N LYS A 79 7.96 -12.51 6.79
CA LYS A 79 8.27 -12.81 8.20
C LYS A 79 7.02 -12.85 9.08
N TYR A 80 6.05 -11.98 8.77
CA TYR A 80 4.76 -11.98 9.45
C TYR A 80 4.03 -13.30 9.19
N GLU A 81 3.95 -13.75 7.94
CA GLU A 81 3.29 -14.99 7.55
C GLU A 81 3.98 -16.24 8.12
N GLU A 82 5.32 -16.26 8.13
CA GLU A 82 6.10 -17.33 8.80
C GLU A 82 5.73 -17.47 10.29
N LYS A 83 5.34 -16.36 10.94
CA LYS A 83 5.02 -16.33 12.37
C LYS A 83 3.54 -16.54 12.68
N TYR A 84 2.64 -15.98 11.85
CA TYR A 84 1.20 -15.90 12.15
C TYR A 84 0.32 -16.67 11.15
N GLY A 85 0.92 -17.26 10.12
CA GLY A 85 0.22 -17.94 9.03
C GLY A 85 -0.03 -17.04 7.83
N GLU A 86 -0.39 -17.68 6.71
CA GLU A 86 -0.62 -17.05 5.41
C GLU A 86 -1.70 -15.96 5.44
N ILE A 87 -1.41 -14.81 4.84
CA ILE A 87 -2.37 -13.74 4.58
C ILE A 87 -3.23 -14.18 3.41
N ARG A 88 -4.46 -14.60 3.72
CA ARG A 88 -5.42 -14.98 2.69
C ARG A 88 -5.99 -13.73 2.03
N LEU A 89 -5.59 -13.51 0.79
CA LEU A 89 -6.24 -12.53 -0.06
C LEU A 89 -7.62 -13.04 -0.46
N PRO A 90 -8.64 -12.16 -0.53
CA PRO A 90 -9.93 -12.52 -1.12
C PRO A 90 -9.71 -13.06 -2.54
N GLN A 91 -10.03 -14.34 -2.79
CA GLN A 91 -9.83 -15.00 -4.09
C GLN A 91 -10.88 -14.61 -5.15
N ASN A 92 -11.84 -13.77 -4.76
CA ASN A 92 -12.99 -13.34 -5.54
C ASN A 92 -13.19 -11.85 -5.29
N PRO A 93 -13.92 -11.16 -6.19
CA PRO A 93 -13.68 -9.77 -6.48
C PRO A 93 -13.85 -8.99 -5.18
N THR A 94 -12.99 -8.02 -4.95
CA THR A 94 -12.84 -7.32 -3.67
C THR A 94 -14.21 -6.95 -3.08
N LEU A 95 -14.30 -6.74 -1.77
CA LEU A 95 -15.54 -6.23 -1.16
C LEU A 95 -16.07 -4.99 -1.93
N ALA A 96 -15.16 -4.20 -2.49
CA ALA A 96 -15.49 -3.11 -3.41
C ALA A 96 -16.12 -3.62 -4.72
N ASP A 97 -15.54 -4.60 -5.39
CA ASP A 97 -16.08 -5.17 -6.63
C ASP A 97 -17.44 -5.89 -6.44
N GLU A 98 -17.68 -6.55 -5.30
CA GLU A 98 -19.00 -7.12 -4.97
C GLU A 98 -20.05 -6.01 -4.79
N LEU A 99 -19.67 -4.92 -4.10
CA LEU A 99 -20.52 -3.74 -3.95
C LEU A 99 -20.84 -3.10 -5.30
N PHE A 100 -19.87 -2.99 -6.21
CA PHE A 100 -20.10 -2.42 -7.56
C PHE A 100 -21.00 -3.30 -8.44
N ARG A 101 -20.90 -4.64 -8.37
CA ARG A 101 -21.79 -5.56 -9.10
C ARG A 101 -23.25 -5.51 -8.62
N SER A 102 -23.44 -5.31 -7.31
CA SER A 102 -24.80 -5.12 -6.75
C SER A 102 -25.46 -3.84 -7.26
N LEU A 103 -24.67 -2.80 -7.54
CA LEU A 103 -25.18 -1.54 -8.08
C LEU A 103 -25.50 -1.64 -9.56
N SER A 104 -24.71 -2.38 -10.35
CA SER A 104 -24.97 -2.59 -11.78
C SER A 104 -26.14 -3.55 -12.07
N SER A 105 -26.59 -4.34 -11.09
CA SER A 105 -27.74 -5.25 -11.23
C SER A 105 -29.07 -4.63 -10.82
N SER A 106 -29.08 -3.36 -10.37
CA SER A 106 -30.30 -2.64 -9.97
C SER A 106 -30.91 -1.76 -11.08
N GLN A 107 -30.37 -1.81 -12.31
CA GLN A 107 -30.95 -1.18 -13.49
C GLN A 107 -31.31 -2.24 -14.53
N ASP A 108 -32.38 -2.99 -14.27
CA ASP A 108 -33.33 -3.39 -15.32
C ASP A 108 -34.65 -3.87 -14.68
N PRO A 109 -35.70 -3.05 -14.71
CA PRO A 109 -37.04 -3.56 -14.82
C PRO A 109 -37.61 -3.12 -16.16
N GLY A 110 -37.37 -3.93 -17.19
CA GLY A 110 -38.33 -4.21 -18.24
C GLY A 110 -38.46 -3.11 -19.29
N GLU A 111 -37.98 -3.44 -20.49
CA GLU A 111 -38.63 -3.04 -21.72
C GLU A 111 -40.14 -3.35 -21.65
N GLU A 112 -40.98 -2.31 -21.67
CA GLU A 112 -42.28 -2.27 -22.34
C GLU A 112 -42.47 -0.90 -23.01
#